data_AF-A0A379UT37-F1
#
_entry.id   AF-A0A379UT37-F1
#
_cell.length_a   1.000
_cell.length_b   1.000
_cell.length_c   1.000
_cell.angle_alpha   90.00
_cell.angle_beta   90.00
_cell.angle_gamma   90.00
#
_symmetry.space_group_name_H-M   'P 1'
#
loop_
_entity.id
_entity.type
_entity.pdbx_description
1 polymer ?
#
loop_
_entity_poly.entity_id
_entity_poly.type
_entity_poly.pdbx_seq_one_letter_code
_entity_poly.pdbx_strand_id
1 'polypeptide(L)' 'MLGAQLLGLAPQECVVVEDAPAGVLSGLAAGCHVIAVNAPADTPRLADVDFALDSLTQLSVAKQPNGDVVVLRKT' A
#
# COMPACT_ATOMS: atom_id res chain seq x y z
N MET A 1 -11.08 6.26 4.41
CA MET A 1 -10.09 5.89 5.45
C MET A 1 -9.69 7.13 6.23
N LEU A 2 -9.70 7.10 7.57
CA LEU A 2 -9.41 8.28 8.40
C LEU A 2 -7.99 8.85 8.16
N GLY A 3 -6.98 7.99 7.93
CA GLY A 3 -5.61 8.42 7.68
C GLY A 3 -5.47 9.37 6.49
N ALA A 4 -6.05 9.01 5.33
CA ALA A 4 -6.04 9.87 4.14
C ALA A 4 -6.76 11.21 4.39
N GLN A 5 -7.88 11.18 5.12
CA GLN A 5 -8.62 12.40 5.49
C GLN A 5 -7.79 13.33 6.38
N LEU A 6 -7.07 12.78 7.37
CA LEU A 6 -6.20 13.58 8.25
C LEU A 6 -5.01 14.19 7.52
N LEU A 7 -4.57 13.57 6.42
CA LEU A 7 -3.53 14.10 5.53
C LEU A 7 -4.07 15.07 4.47
N GLY A 8 -5.40 15.21 4.35
CA GLY A 8 -6.03 16.02 3.31
C GLY A 8 -5.88 15.45 1.89
N LEU A 9 -5.69 14.13 1.76
CA LEU A 9 -5.48 13.45 0.49
C LEU A 9 -6.68 12.55 0.13
N ALA A 10 -6.89 12.31 -1.16
CA ALA A 10 -7.81 11.26 -1.58
C ALA A 10 -7.19 9.87 -1.28
N PRO A 11 -8.00 8.84 -0.98
CA PRO A 11 -7.50 7.49 -0.79
C PRO A 11 -6.64 6.97 -1.94
N GLN A 12 -7.00 7.31 -3.19
CA GLN A 12 -6.28 6.92 -4.41
C GLN A 12 -4.88 7.57 -4.51
N GLU A 13 -4.64 8.65 -3.77
CA GLU A 13 -3.34 9.33 -3.68
C GLU A 13 -2.48 8.78 -2.52
N CYS A 14 -2.99 7.77 -1.81
CA CYS A 14 -2.35 7.15 -0.67
C CYS A 14 -2.02 5.68 -0.96
N VAL A 15 -0.90 5.22 -0.40
CA VAL A 15 -0.54 3.80 -0.34
C VAL A 15 -0.69 3.31 1.10
N VAL A 16 -1.44 2.24 1.29
CA VAL A 16 -1.50 1.49 2.56
C VAL A 16 -0.38 0.46 2.56
N VAL A 17 0.41 0.43 3.63
CA VAL A 17 1.43 -0.59 3.87
C VAL A 17 0.98 -1.38 5.09
N GLU A 18 0.69 -2.67 4.94
CA GLU A 18 0.02 -3.43 5.99
C GLU A 18 0.40 -4.91 6.04
N ASP A 19 0.42 -5.50 7.24
CA ASP A 19 0.77 -6.90 7.51
C ASP A 19 -0.43 -7.76 7.95
N ALA A 20 -1.60 -7.16 8.22
CA ALA A 20 -2.79 -7.86 8.69
C ALA A 20 -3.94 -7.88 7.66
N PRO A 21 -4.75 -8.97 7.59
CA PRO A 21 -5.87 -9.07 6.66
C PRO A 21 -6.89 -7.93 6.79
N ALA A 22 -7.19 -7.49 8.02
CA ALA A 22 -8.18 -6.44 8.26
C ALA A 22 -7.74 -5.10 7.65
N GLY A 23 -6.47 -4.73 7.79
CA GLY A 23 -5.95 -3.49 7.24
C GLY A 23 -5.79 -3.56 5.70
N VAL A 24 -5.37 -4.71 5.15
CA VAL A 24 -5.33 -4.93 3.69
C VAL A 24 -6.72 -4.73 3.08
N LEU A 25 -7.74 -5.37 3.66
CA LEU A 25 -9.12 -5.23 3.20
C LEU A 25 -9.65 -3.81 3.36
N SER A 26 -9.29 -3.12 4.44
CA SER A 26 -9.64 -1.73 4.68
C SER A 26 -9.05 -0.79 3.61
N GLY A 27 -7.76 -0.98 3.28
CA GLY A 27 -7.09 -0.22 2.23
C GLY A 27 -7.73 -0.43 0.86
N LEU A 28 -7.96 -1.68 0.48
CA LEU A 28 -8.63 -2.04 -0.78
C LEU A 28 -10.06 -1.47 -0.84
N ALA A 29 -10.83 -1.58 0.24
CA ALA A 29 -12.20 -1.06 0.31
C ALA A 29 -12.26 0.47 0.25
N ALA A 30 -11.24 1.16 0.75
CA ALA A 30 -11.11 2.61 0.65
C ALA A 30 -10.70 3.08 -0.76
N GLY A 31 -10.27 2.16 -1.63
CA GLY A 31 -9.73 2.46 -2.95
C GLY A 31 -8.31 3.04 -2.91
N CYS A 32 -7.54 2.73 -1.86
CA CYS A 32 -6.12 3.03 -1.81
C CYS A 32 -5.33 2.05 -2.69
N HIS A 33 -4.11 2.45 -3.06
CA HIS A 33 -3.07 1.48 -3.37
C HIS A 33 -2.70 0.68 -2.12
N VAL A 34 -2.34 -0.59 -2.26
CA VAL A 34 -2.05 -1.48 -1.13
C VAL A 34 -0.78 -2.28 -1.35
N ILE A 35 0.10 -2.22 -0.36
CA ILE A 35 1.31 -3.04 -0.25
C ILE A 35 1.14 -3.92 0.98
N ALA A 36 0.95 -5.21 0.76
CA ALA A 36 0.95 -6.20 1.82
C ALA A 36 2.41 -6.60 2.15
N VAL A 37 2.81 -6.50 3.41
CA VAL A 37 4.17 -6.86 3.86
C VAL A 37 4.09 -7.94 4.92
N ASN A 38 4.62 -9.12 4.60
CA ASN A 38 4.58 -10.29 5.47
C ASN A 38 3.17 -10.64 5.95
N ALA A 39 2.16 -10.35 5.12
CA ALA A 39 0.78 -10.70 5.41
C ALA A 39 0.57 -12.22 5.33
N PRO A 40 -0.31 -12.81 6.15
CA PRO A 40 -0.63 -14.23 6.08
C PRO A 40 -1.01 -14.65 4.65
N ALA A 41 -0.53 -15.82 4.21
CA ALA A 41 -0.78 -16.30 2.85
C ALA A 41 -2.27 -16.53 2.53
N ASP A 42 -3.09 -16.73 3.55
CA ASP A 42 -4.55 -16.86 3.47
C ASP A 42 -5.30 -15.51 3.57
N THR A 43 -4.57 -14.38 3.57
CA THR A 43 -5.17 -13.04 3.53
C THR A 43 -6.13 -12.93 2.35
N PRO A 44 -7.43 -12.66 2.60
CA PRO A 44 -8.39 -12.52 1.52
C PRO A 44 -8.00 -11.37 0.59
N ARG A 45 -8.20 -11.57 -0.72
CA ARG A 45 -7.90 -10.56 -1.75
C ARG A 45 -6.44 -10.12 -1.80
N LEU A 46 -5.50 -10.93 -1.31
CA LEU A 46 -4.06 -10.65 -1.43
C LEU A 46 -3.61 -10.52 -2.90
N ALA A 47 -4.33 -11.14 -3.85
CA ALA A 47 -4.07 -10.98 -5.28
C ALA A 47 -4.48 -9.61 -5.84
N ASP A 48 -5.26 -8.81 -5.11
CA ASP A 48 -5.75 -7.49 -5.53
C ASP A 48 -4.83 -6.36 -5.08
N VAL A 49 -3.78 -6.65 -4.29
CA VAL A 49 -2.82 -5.65 -3.81
C VAL A 49 -1.77 -5.35 -4.89
N ASP A 50 -1.19 -4.15 -4.86
CA ASP A 50 -0.15 -3.75 -5.82
C ASP A 50 1.14 -4.56 -5.59
N PHE A 51 1.55 -4.74 -4.33
CA PHE A 51 2.71 -5.56 -3.97
C PHE A 51 2.43 -6.45 -2.75
N ALA A 52 2.77 -7.74 -2.87
CA ALA A 52 2.95 -8.64 -1.75
C ALA A 52 4.46 -8.88 -1.55
N LEU A 53 4.96 -8.46 -0.40
CA LEU A 53 6.39 -8.45 -0.05
C LEU A 53 6.63 -9.21 1.25
N ASP A 54 7.83 -9.74 1.42
CA ASP A 54 8.26 -10.32 2.71
C ASP A 54 8.99 -9.27 3.56
N SER A 55 9.52 -8.22 2.93
CA SER A 55 10.21 -7.12 3.59
C SER A 55 10.12 -5.81 2.83
N LEU A 56 10.04 -4.70 3.57
CA LEU A 56 10.13 -3.34 3.00
C LEU A 56 11.48 -3.04 2.34
N THR A 57 12.52 -3.83 2.62
CA THR A 57 13.83 -3.68 1.93
C THR A 57 13.72 -3.89 0.42
N GLN A 58 12.68 -4.62 -0.02
CA GLN A 58 12.34 -4.84 -1.43
C GLN A 58 11.75 -3.59 -2.11
N LEU A 59 11.50 -2.50 -1.39
CA LEU A 59 10.98 -1.27 -1.99
C LEU A 59 12.06 -0.21 -2.20
N SER A 60 11.91 0.54 -3.29
CA SER A 60 12.52 1.84 -3.49
C SER A 60 11.41 2.88 -3.63
N VAL A 61 11.51 3.97 -2.87
CA VAL A 61 10.55 5.08 -2.89
C VAL A 61 11.31 6.34 -3.27
N ALA A 62 10.86 7.02 -4.32
CA ALA A 62 11.47 8.25 -4.81
C ALA A 62 10.41 9.30 -5.09
N LYS A 63 10.58 10.49 -4.52
CA LYS A 63 9.78 11.66 -4.88
C LYS A 63 10.37 12.32 -6.13
N GLN A 64 9.53 12.52 -7.14
CA GLN A 64 9.90 13.20 -8.37
C GLN A 64 9.75 14.73 -8.24
N PRO A 65 10.45 15.52 -9.09
CA PRO A 65 10.35 16.98 -9.06
C PRO A 65 8.94 17.54 -9.31
N ASN A 66 8.10 16.80 -10.03
CA ASN A 66 6.70 17.15 -10.29
C ASN A 66 5.77 16.93 -9.07
N GLY A 67 6.29 16.35 -7.98
CA GLY A 67 5.53 16.06 -6.77
C GLY A 67 5.10 14.61 -6.63
N ASP A 68 5.13 13.82 -7.71
CA ASP A 68 4.72 12.42 -7.68
C ASP A 68 5.67 11.56 -6.85
N VAL A 69 5.14 10.50 -6.26
CA VAL A 69 5.94 9.48 -5.57
C VAL A 69 5.94 8.21 -6.40
N VAL A 70 7.11 7.77 -6.81
CA VAL A 70 7.30 6.50 -7.50
C VAL A 70 7.72 5.45 -6.48
N VAL A 71 7.00 4.34 -6.47
CA VAL A 71 7.29 3.16 -5.64
C VAL A 71 7.64 2.01 -6.56
N LEU A 72 8.84 1.47 -6.42
CA LEU A 72 9.36 0.36 -7.23
C LEU A 72 9.68 -0.83 -6.35
N ARG A 73 9.39 -2.03 -6.84
CA ARG A 73 9.94 -3.27 -6.29
C ARG A 73 11.36 -3.46 -6.84
N LYS A 74 12.34 -3.54 -5.95
CA LYS A 74 13.71 -3.96 -6.26
C LYS A 74 13.67 -5.44 -6.65
N THR A 75 14.33 -5.77 -7.76
CA THR A 75 14.63 -7.14 -8.19
C THR A 75 15.72 -7.76 -7.33
#